data_AF-A0A957L5D2-F1
#
_entry.id   AF-A0A957L5D2-F1
#
_cell.length_a   1.000
_cell.length_b   1.000
_cell.length_c   1.000
_cell.angle_alpha   90.00
_cell.angle_beta   90.00
_cell.angle_gamma   90.00
#
_symmetry.space_group_name_H-M   'P 1'
#
loop_
_entity.id
_entity.type
_entity.pdbx_description
1 polymer ?
#
loop_
_entity_poly.entity_id
_entity_poly.type
_entity_poly.pdbx_seq_one_letter_code
_entity_poly.pdbx_strand_id
1 'polypeptide(L)'
;MNIVVCVKQTPSTTAVFSVDGGQVSWADSGDKPLVVNPWDEYAIEEAIRLTENHGAEKAVALTVGAAEAADVLKTSLAMGCAEAVLVSDDSFNGSDSLGTARILAAAIKKLDASIVMFGKQAIDGDG
;
A
#
# COMPACT_ATOMS: atom_id res chain seq x y z
N MET A 1 2.47 -21.51 0.82
CA MET A 1 2.78 -20.46 -0.18
C MET A 1 2.42 -19.11 0.40
N ASN A 2 3.39 -18.20 0.52
CA ASN A 2 3.17 -16.85 1.05
C ASN A 2 2.96 -15.86 -0.09
N ILE A 3 1.89 -15.07 -0.03
CA ILE A 3 1.62 -13.99 -0.97
C ILE A 3 1.92 -12.67 -0.26
N VAL A 4 2.78 -11.84 -0.85
CA VAL A 4 2.98 -10.46 -0.41
C VAL A 4 2.21 -9.53 -1.33
N VAL A 5 1.37 -8.68 -0.75
CA VAL A 5 0.62 -7.65 -1.48
C VAL A 5 1.18 -6.30 -1.10
N CYS A 6 1.77 -5.61 -2.07
CA CYS A 6 2.26 -4.26 -1.85
C CYS A 6 1.09 -3.26 -1.95
N VAL A 7 0.94 -2.43 -0.93
CA VAL A 7 -0.14 -1.44 -0.83
C VAL A 7 0.43 -0.04 -0.62
N LYS A 8 -0.20 0.96 -1.21
CA LYS A 8 0.14 2.37 -1.05
C LYS A 8 -1.02 3.12 -0.40
N GLN A 9 -0.67 4.07 0.48
CA GLN A 9 -1.59 5.08 0.95
C GLN A 9 -1.64 6.24 -0.03
N THR A 10 -2.84 6.55 -0.54
CA THR A 10 -3.06 7.64 -1.50
C THR A 10 -4.22 8.51 -1.04
N PRO A 11 -4.31 9.77 -1.51
CA PRO A 11 -5.51 10.57 -1.36
C PRO A 11 -6.76 9.83 -1.84
N SER A 12 -7.88 10.00 -1.15
CA SER A 12 -9.17 9.50 -1.61
C SER A 12 -9.50 10.10 -2.97
N THR A 13 -10.16 9.33 -3.83
CA THR A 13 -10.71 9.83 -5.11
C THR A 13 -11.79 10.90 -4.90
N THR A 14 -12.35 11.00 -3.69
CA THR A 14 -13.29 12.04 -3.27
C THR A 14 -12.64 13.22 -2.56
N ALA A 15 -11.32 13.17 -2.31
CA ALA A 15 -10.61 14.24 -1.59
C ALA A 15 -10.59 15.54 -2.41
N VAL A 16 -10.84 16.65 -1.73
CA VAL A 16 -10.74 17.99 -2.34
C VAL A 16 -9.32 18.51 -2.08
N PHE A 17 -8.61 18.87 -3.14
CA PHE A 17 -7.30 19.50 -3.00
C PHE A 17 -7.41 21.03 -3.02
N SER A 18 -6.52 21.68 -2.29
CA SER A 18 -6.25 23.11 -2.37
C SER A 18 -4.77 23.35 -2.64
N VAL A 19 -4.48 24.49 -3.27
CA VAL A 19 -3.11 24.92 -3.53
C VAL A 19 -2.93 26.31 -2.94
N ASP A 20 -1.98 26.45 -2.03
CA ASP A 20 -1.59 27.74 -1.45
C ASP A 20 -0.07 27.90 -1.48
N GLY A 21 0.42 29.02 -2.01
CA GLY A 21 1.87 29.28 -2.12
C GLY A 21 2.69 28.22 -2.89
N GLY A 22 2.05 27.43 -3.77
CA GLY A 22 2.69 26.32 -4.48
C GLY A 22 2.76 25.01 -3.68
N GLN A 23 2.20 24.99 -2.46
CA GLN A 23 2.01 23.77 -1.68
C GLN A 23 0.63 23.18 -1.95
N VAL A 24 0.59 21.88 -2.23
CA VAL A 24 -0.65 21.12 -2.36
C VAL A 24 -1.04 20.60 -0.98
N SER A 25 -2.25 20.92 -0.53
CA SER A 25 -2.85 20.35 0.67
C SER A 25 -4.15 19.64 0.33
N TRP A 26 -4.39 18.51 0.98
CA TRP A 26 -5.64 17.77 0.85
C TRP A 26 -6.56 18.21 1.99
N ALA A 27 -7.68 18.86 1.65
CA ALA A 27 -8.65 19.31 2.63
C ALA A 27 -9.55 18.13 3.03
N ASP A 28 -9.75 17.98 4.34
CA ASP A 28 -10.62 16.98 4.91
C ASP A 28 -12.09 17.43 4.79
N SER A 29 -12.86 16.77 3.93
CA SER A 29 -14.31 16.99 3.81
C SER A 29 -15.13 16.21 4.86
N GLY A 30 -14.48 15.59 5.86
CA GLY A 30 -15.10 14.78 6.90
C GLY A 30 -14.91 13.27 6.74
N ASP A 31 -14.00 12.85 5.85
CA ASP A 31 -13.68 11.46 5.52
C ASP A 31 -12.17 11.28 5.53
N LYS A 32 -11.67 10.08 5.88
CA LYS A 32 -10.23 9.76 5.87
C LYS A 32 -9.61 10.21 4.54
N PRO A 33 -8.81 11.29 4.50
CA PRO A 33 -8.35 11.87 3.24
C PRO A 33 -7.37 10.93 2.55
N LEU A 34 -6.79 9.99 3.28
CA LEU A 34 -5.86 8.99 2.80
C LEU A 34 -6.45 7.58 2.96
N VAL A 35 -6.46 6.82 1.88
CA VAL A 35 -7.07 5.49 1.76
C VAL A 35 -6.10 4.52 1.10
N VAL A 36 -6.46 3.23 1.06
CA VAL A 36 -5.77 2.25 0.23
C VAL A 36 -5.90 2.71 -1.22
N ASN A 37 -4.81 2.71 -1.97
CA ASN A 37 -4.85 2.96 -3.42
C ASN A 37 -5.89 2.02 -4.07
N PRO A 38 -6.85 2.52 -4.85
CA PRO A 38 -7.93 1.69 -5.39
C PRO A 38 -7.45 0.48 -6.21
N TRP A 39 -6.30 0.61 -6.89
CA TRP A 39 -5.72 -0.53 -7.62
C TRP A 39 -5.18 -1.63 -6.71
N ASP A 40 -4.74 -1.27 -5.51
CA ASP A 40 -4.20 -2.21 -4.54
C ASP A 40 -5.32 -2.98 -3.83
N GLU A 41 -6.55 -2.44 -3.77
CA GLU A 41 -7.73 -3.15 -3.26
C GLU A 41 -8.01 -4.44 -4.07
N TYR A 42 -7.88 -4.37 -5.40
CA TYR A 42 -7.99 -5.56 -6.26
C TYR A 42 -6.87 -6.57 -6.01
N ALA A 43 -5.65 -6.09 -5.75
CA ALA A 43 -4.51 -6.95 -5.45
C ALA A 43 -4.66 -7.66 -4.09
N ILE A 44 -5.21 -6.95 -3.08
CA ILE A 44 -5.56 -7.52 -1.78
C ILE A 44 -6.61 -8.61 -1.96
N GLU A 45 -7.71 -8.30 -2.66
CA GLU A 45 -8.81 -9.25 -2.89
C GLU A 45 -8.31 -10.51 -3.59
N GLU A 46 -7.53 -10.38 -4.67
CA GLU A 46 -7.05 -11.57 -5.39
C GLU A 46 -6.08 -12.40 -4.55
N ALA A 47 -5.23 -11.77 -3.71
CA ALA A 47 -4.38 -12.50 -2.79
C ALA A 47 -5.19 -13.29 -1.75
N ILE A 48 -6.28 -12.70 -1.23
CA ILE A 48 -7.21 -13.39 -0.32
C ILE A 48 -7.86 -14.56 -1.05
N ARG A 49 -8.39 -14.35 -2.26
CA ARG A 49 -9.01 -15.42 -3.06
C ARG A 49 -8.06 -16.57 -3.37
N LEU A 50 -6.78 -16.28 -3.59
CA LEU A 50 -5.74 -17.31 -3.75
C LEU A 50 -5.50 -18.12 -2.46
N THR A 51 -5.61 -17.49 -1.29
CA THR A 51 -5.56 -18.22 -0.01
C THR A 51 -6.79 -19.10 0.20
N GLU A 52 -7.98 -18.60 -0.10
CA GLU A 52 -9.24 -19.32 0.12
C GLU A 52 -9.47 -20.46 -0.88
N ASN A 53 -9.13 -20.25 -2.15
CA ASN A 53 -9.54 -21.14 -3.25
C ASN A 53 -8.38 -21.95 -3.85
N HIS A 54 -7.13 -21.55 -3.59
CA HIS A 54 -5.96 -22.10 -4.29
C HIS A 54 -4.83 -22.56 -3.36
N GLY A 55 -5.09 -22.64 -2.05
CA GLY A 55 -4.17 -23.24 -1.09
C GLY A 55 -2.92 -22.41 -0.77
N ALA A 56 -2.96 -21.10 -1.05
CA ALA A 56 -1.96 -20.21 -0.47
C ALA A 56 -2.15 -20.14 1.06
N GLU A 57 -1.04 -20.08 1.81
CA GLU A 57 -1.07 -20.18 3.28
C GLU A 57 -1.52 -18.87 3.92
N LYS A 58 -1.04 -17.74 3.39
CA LYS A 58 -1.41 -16.42 3.87
C LYS A 58 -1.12 -15.33 2.85
N ALA A 59 -1.90 -14.26 2.94
CA ALA A 59 -1.65 -12.97 2.32
C ALA A 59 -1.05 -12.01 3.37
N VAL A 60 0.06 -11.35 3.02
CA VAL A 60 0.77 -10.39 3.87
C VAL A 60 0.75 -9.02 3.17
N ALA A 61 0.13 -8.03 3.81
CA ALA A 61 0.15 -6.66 3.31
C ALA A 61 1.50 -5.99 3.61
N LEU A 62 2.09 -5.30 2.63
CA LEU A 62 3.38 -4.62 2.76
C LEU A 62 3.26 -3.18 2.27
N THR A 63 3.73 -2.22 3.05
CA THR A 63 3.79 -0.82 2.62
C THR A 63 5.11 -0.18 3.01
N VAL A 64 5.53 0.84 2.24
CA VAL A 64 6.64 1.73 2.57
C VAL A 64 6.05 3.10 2.84
N GLY A 65 6.34 3.69 3.99
CA GLY A 65 5.84 5.01 4.33
C GLY A 65 6.12 5.43 5.77
N ALA A 66 5.63 6.62 6.11
CA ALA A 66 5.63 7.12 7.48
C ALA A 66 4.62 6.34 8.35
N ALA A 67 4.55 6.66 9.65
CA ALA A 67 3.70 5.95 10.61
C ALA A 67 2.21 5.95 10.21
N GLU A 68 1.75 6.98 9.51
CA GLU A 68 0.39 7.16 9.01
C GLU A 68 0.00 6.10 7.96
N ALA A 69 0.97 5.53 7.25
CA ALA A 69 0.73 4.44 6.30
C ALA A 69 0.28 3.13 7.02
N ALA A 70 0.39 3.06 8.35
CA ALA A 70 -0.19 1.97 9.11
C ALA A 70 -1.72 1.88 8.98
N ASP A 71 -2.41 2.98 8.62
CA ASP A 71 -3.86 2.96 8.48
C ASP A 71 -4.33 2.14 7.28
N VAL A 72 -3.59 2.16 6.17
CA VAL A 72 -3.93 1.32 5.01
C VAL A 72 -3.64 -0.15 5.28
N LEU A 73 -2.60 -0.45 6.08
CA LEU A 73 -2.33 -1.81 6.54
C LEU A 73 -3.44 -2.35 7.44
N LYS A 74 -3.99 -1.53 8.36
CA LYS A 74 -5.14 -1.92 9.17
C LYS A 74 -6.35 -2.24 8.31
N THR A 75 -6.57 -1.48 7.24
CA THR A 75 -7.62 -1.79 6.26
C THR A 75 -7.34 -3.12 5.55
N SER A 76 -6.12 -3.38 5.09
CA SER A 76 -5.76 -4.66 4.47
C SER A 76 -5.95 -5.86 5.41
N LEU A 77 -5.60 -5.72 6.69
CA LEU A 77 -5.88 -6.73 7.72
C LEU A 77 -7.39 -6.94 7.88
N ALA A 78 -8.18 -5.86 7.94
CA ALA A 78 -9.63 -5.93 8.07
C ALA A 78 -10.30 -6.57 6.83
N MET A 79 -9.71 -6.43 5.64
CA MET A 79 -10.17 -7.10 4.42
C MET A 79 -9.92 -8.61 4.44
N GLY A 80 -8.86 -9.07 5.10
CA GLY A 80 -8.54 -10.50 5.21
C GLY A 80 -7.06 -10.86 5.07
N CYS A 81 -6.15 -9.90 4.92
CA CYS A 81 -4.72 -10.23 5.04
C CYS A 81 -4.41 -10.76 6.45
N ALA A 82 -3.60 -11.81 6.53
CA ALA A 82 -3.26 -12.44 7.81
C ALA A 82 -2.24 -11.61 8.61
N GLU A 83 -1.33 -10.94 7.90
CA GLU A 83 -0.25 -10.15 8.48
C GLU A 83 -0.07 -8.85 7.70
N ALA A 84 0.57 -7.87 8.34
CA ALA A 84 0.90 -6.60 7.72
C ALA A 84 2.28 -6.12 8.17
N VAL A 85 3.01 -5.48 7.24
CA VAL A 85 4.37 -5.00 7.44
C VAL A 85 4.48 -3.56 6.97
N LEU A 86 4.85 -2.67 7.89
CA LEU A 86 5.25 -1.30 7.58
C LEU A 86 6.77 -1.22 7.51
N VAL A 87 7.30 -0.77 6.37
CA VAL A 87 8.71 -0.44 6.18
C VAL A 87 8.85 1.08 6.26
N SER A 88 9.48 1.56 7.32
CA SER A 88 9.56 2.99 7.62
C SER A 88 10.97 3.38 8.03
N ASP A 89 11.45 4.49 7.50
CA ASP A 89 12.70 5.17 7.84
C ASP A 89 12.63 6.60 7.27
N ASP A 90 13.10 7.59 8.02
CA ASP A 90 13.07 9.00 7.58
C ASP A 90 13.85 9.21 6.27
N SER A 91 14.87 8.38 6.01
CA SER A 91 15.65 8.42 4.77
C SER A 91 14.89 7.99 3.51
N PHE A 92 13.71 7.39 3.67
CA PHE A 92 12.86 7.00 2.53
C PHE A 92 12.04 8.17 1.99
N ASN A 93 11.94 9.28 2.74
CA ASN A 93 11.19 10.45 2.33
C ASN A 93 11.73 11.02 1.01
N GLY A 94 10.83 11.24 0.04
CA GLY A 94 11.20 11.72 -1.29
C GLY A 94 11.78 10.65 -2.23
N SER A 95 11.73 9.37 -1.85
CA SER A 95 12.06 8.28 -2.78
C SER A 95 11.13 8.32 -4.00
N ASP A 96 11.73 8.20 -5.19
CA ASP A 96 10.99 7.97 -6.43
C ASP A 96 10.51 6.50 -6.52
N SER A 97 9.87 6.15 -7.63
CA SER A 97 9.41 4.78 -7.88
C SER A 97 10.55 3.76 -7.87
N LEU A 98 11.74 4.10 -8.36
CA LEU A 98 12.90 3.19 -8.37
C LEU A 98 13.45 2.97 -6.95
N GLY A 99 13.56 4.04 -6.16
CA GLY A 99 13.97 3.98 -4.75
C GLY A 99 12.99 3.14 -3.94
N THR A 100 11.69 3.39 -4.10
CA THR A 100 10.61 2.63 -3.45
C THR A 100 10.65 1.15 -3.85
N ALA A 101 10.85 0.85 -5.14
CA ALA A 101 10.98 -0.52 -5.61
C ALA A 101 12.19 -1.26 -4.99
N ARG A 102 13.32 -0.58 -4.78
CA ARG A 102 14.49 -1.17 -4.10
C ARG A 102 14.21 -1.49 -2.64
N ILE A 103 13.51 -0.60 -1.94
CA ILE A 103 13.10 -0.79 -0.53
C ILE A 103 12.14 -1.99 -0.44
N LEU A 104 11.08 -2.01 -1.26
CA LEU A 104 10.12 -3.11 -1.33
C LEU A 104 10.81 -4.44 -1.66
N ALA A 105 11.70 -4.47 -2.65
CA ALA A 105 12.44 -5.68 -3.01
C ALA A 105 13.29 -6.21 -1.85
N ALA A 106 13.91 -5.34 -1.05
CA ALA A 106 14.66 -5.74 0.14
C ALA A 106 13.76 -6.31 1.24
N ALA A 107 12.56 -5.73 1.42
CA ALA A 107 11.57 -6.23 2.39
C ALA A 107 10.98 -7.58 1.96
N ILE A 108 10.54 -7.69 0.70
CA ILE A 108 9.97 -8.92 0.10
C ILE A 108 10.93 -10.10 0.26
N LYS A 109 12.24 -9.90 0.04
CA LYS A 109 13.26 -10.95 0.24
C LYS A 109 13.30 -11.50 1.66
N LYS A 110 12.95 -10.69 2.67
CA LYS A 110 12.90 -11.12 4.07
C LYS A 110 11.59 -11.84 4.42
N LEU A 111 10.55 -11.67 3.60
CA LEU A 111 9.22 -12.25 3.81
C LEU A 111 9.05 -13.61 3.12
N ASP A 112 10.06 -14.07 2.38
CA ASP A 112 10.06 -15.35 1.65
C ASP A 112 8.79 -15.54 0.79
N ALA A 113 8.46 -14.47 0.04
CA ALA A 113 7.25 -14.42 -0.78
C ALA A 113 7.36 -15.37 -1.98
N SER A 114 6.35 -16.21 -2.17
CA SER A 114 6.22 -17.05 -3.35
C SER A 114 5.57 -16.31 -4.52
N ILE A 115 4.64 -15.41 -4.21
CA ILE A 115 3.97 -14.52 -5.16
C ILE A 115 4.03 -13.11 -4.57
N VAL A 116 4.30 -12.13 -5.43
CA VAL A 116 4.23 -10.71 -5.08
C VAL A 116 3.18 -10.05 -5.97
N MET A 117 2.24 -9.35 -5.36
CA MET A 117 1.15 -8.67 -6.04
C MET A 117 1.23 -7.16 -5.80
N PHE A 118 0.86 -6.42 -6.84
CA PHE A 118 0.80 -4.96 -6.85
C PHE A 118 -0.51 -4.55 -7.52
N GLY A 119 -1.03 -3.38 -7.16
CA GLY A 119 -1.97 -2.69 -8.02
C GLY A 119 -1.32 -2.27 -9.33
N LYS A 120 -2.14 -1.91 -10.32
CA LYS A 120 -1.69 -1.47 -11.64
C LYS A 120 -0.80 -0.23 -11.59
N GLN A 121 -1.19 0.77 -10.80
CA GLN A 121 -0.51 2.05 -10.64
C GLN A 121 -1.00 2.74 -9.36
N ALA A 122 -0.26 3.73 -8.86
CA ALA A 122 -0.76 4.63 -7.83
C ALA A 122 -1.58 5.76 -8.48
N ILE A 123 -2.65 6.21 -7.83
CA ILE A 123 -3.49 7.29 -8.38
C ILE A 123 -2.91 8.70 -8.20
N ASP A 124 -1.88 8.84 -7.38
CA ASP A 124 -1.29 10.12 -6.97
C ASP A 124 0.15 10.33 -7.49
N GLY A 125 0.66 9.41 -8.32
CA GLY A 125 1.97 9.53 -8.95
C GLY A 125 2.14 8.56 -10.11
N ASP A 126 2.39 9.12 -11.30
CA ASP A 126 2.66 8.38 -12.55
C ASP A 126 4.18 8.33 -12.89
N GLY A 127 5.07 8.55 -11.91
CA GLY A 127 6.52 8.74 -12.11
C GLY A 127 7.41 7.73 -11.40
#